data_AF-A0AA42LA91-F1
#
_entry.id   AF-A0AA42LA91-F1
#
_cell.length_a   1.000
_cell.length_b   1.000
_cell.length_c   1.000
_cell.angle_alpha   90.00
_cell.angle_beta   90.00
_cell.angle_gamma   90.00
#
_symmetry.space_group_name_H-M   'P 1'
#
loop_
_entity.id
_entity.type
_entity.pdbx_description
1 polymer ?
#
loop_
_entity_poly.entity_id
_entity_poly.type
_entity_poly.pdbx_seq_one_letter_code
_entity_poly.pdbx_strand_id
1 'polypeptide(L)'
;MLMLRLPDELEKRLEKLATCTQRTKSFYAREAILMSLEVLEEKYMNENKTLKNNSKSFYDLLVDEFSLPVNLVTEARKSPFTMFSKDGKLFVHNSKDNIRPLDEGPANGFYKIFKETGSITPVSYRDVTFNSSYFLAAVHHLKEKGVL
;
A
#
# COMPACT_ATOMS: atom_id res chain seq x y z
N MET A 1 -12.93 9.63 -30.64
CA MET A 1 -14.24 10.11 -30.15
C MET A 1 -14.87 8.99 -29.35
N LEU A 2 -15.15 9.21 -28.07
CA LEU A 2 -15.75 8.20 -27.19
C LEU A 2 -17.26 8.24 -27.35
N MET A 3 -17.90 7.10 -27.62
CA MET A 3 -19.35 6.99 -27.77
C MET A 3 -19.89 6.17 -26.60
N LEU A 4 -20.70 6.82 -25.75
CA LEU A 4 -21.27 6.22 -24.54
C LEU A 4 -22.78 6.12 -24.70
N ARG A 5 -23.36 4.98 -24.32
CA ARG A 5 -24.82 4.85 -24.17
C ARG A 5 -25.18 5.35 -22.78
N LEU A 6 -26.04 6.36 -22.72
CA LEU A 6 -26.52 6.92 -21.47
C LEU A 6 -27.96 6.47 -21.21
N PRO A 7 -28.36 6.26 -19.94
CA PRO A 7 -29.77 6.12 -19.58
C PRO A 7 -30.59 7.33 -20.04
N ASP A 8 -31.81 7.10 -20.54
CA ASP A 8 -32.71 8.13 -21.07
C ASP A 8 -32.91 9.32 -20.11
N GLU A 9 -32.95 9.05 -18.81
CA GLU A 9 -33.10 10.09 -17.78
C GLU A 9 -31.90 11.04 -17.77
N LEU A 10 -30.67 10.51 -17.88
CA LEU A 10 -29.46 11.33 -17.92
C LEU A 10 -29.38 12.12 -19.22
N GLU A 11 -29.77 11.53 -20.35
CA GLU A 11 -29.83 12.25 -21.62
C GLU A 11 -30.81 13.44 -21.56
N LYS A 12 -32.01 13.23 -21.00
CA LYS A 12 -33.00 14.29 -20.81
C LYS A 12 -32.49 15.42 -19.89
N ARG A 13 -31.78 15.07 -18.82
CA ARG A 13 -31.17 16.06 -17.91
C ARG A 13 -30.10 16.88 -18.62
N LEU A 14 -29.23 16.23 -19.40
CA LEU A 14 -28.20 16.91 -20.19
C LEU A 14 -28.80 17.81 -21.27
N GLU A 15 -29.85 17.36 -21.96
CA GLU A 15 -30.56 18.15 -22.97
C GLU A 15 -31.18 19.42 -22.37
N LYS A 16 -31.89 19.27 -21.24
CA LYS A 16 -32.50 20.41 -20.55
C LYS A 16 -31.45 21.44 -20.14
N LEU A 17 -30.34 20.99 -19.56
CA LEU A 17 -29.25 21.86 -19.15
C LEU A 17 -28.61 22.57 -20.35
N ALA A 18 -28.32 21.83 -21.42
CA ALA A 18 -27.78 22.33 -22.68
C ALA A 18 -28.65 23.43 -23.30
N THR A 19 -29.97 23.20 -23.34
CA THR A 19 -30.93 24.16 -23.90
C THR A 19 -31.02 25.44 -23.07
N CYS A 20 -31.12 25.31 -21.74
CA CYS A 20 -31.25 26.48 -20.86
C CYS A 20 -30.00 27.37 -20.83
N THR A 21 -28.81 26.82 -21.09
CA THR A 21 -27.55 27.58 -21.04
C THR A 21 -26.95 27.85 -22.42
N GLN A 22 -27.63 27.45 -23.49
CA GLN A 22 -27.18 27.60 -24.88
C GLN A 22 -25.79 26.97 -25.13
N ARG A 23 -25.58 25.75 -24.60
CA ARG A 23 -24.39 24.94 -24.82
C ARG A 23 -24.76 23.58 -25.39
N THR A 24 -23.79 22.80 -25.84
CA THR A 24 -24.04 21.45 -26.36
C THR A 24 -24.14 20.41 -25.24
N LYS A 25 -24.89 19.33 -25.47
CA LYS A 25 -24.89 18.16 -24.57
C LYS A 25 -23.48 17.61 -24.32
N SER A 26 -22.65 17.58 -25.36
CA SER A 26 -21.28 17.07 -25.26
C SER A 26 -20.38 17.94 -24.40
N PHE A 27 -20.64 19.25 -24.28
CA PHE A 27 -19.95 20.12 -23.34
C PHE A 27 -20.22 19.67 -21.90
N TYR A 28 -21.49 19.54 -21.51
CA TYR A 28 -21.84 19.13 -20.14
C TYR A 28 -21.47 17.69 -19.80
N ALA A 29 -21.54 16.79 -20.77
CA ALA A 29 -21.05 15.43 -20.58
C ALA A 29 -19.54 15.42 -20.24
N ARG A 30 -18.73 16.24 -20.93
CA ARG A 30 -17.30 16.37 -20.62
C ARG A 30 -17.05 17.00 -19.26
N GLU A 31 -17.75 18.10 -18.93
CA GLU A 31 -17.61 18.75 -17.62
C GLU A 31 -17.96 17.79 -16.47
N ALA A 32 -19.05 17.03 -16.59
CA ALA A 32 -19.46 16.06 -15.58
C ALA A 32 -18.44 14.92 -15.42
N ILE A 33 -17.85 14.44 -16.52
CA ILE A 33 -16.75 13.47 -16.47
C ILE A 33 -15.57 14.09 -15.74
N LEU A 34 -15.14 15.29 -16.12
CA LEU A 34 -13.98 15.96 -15.51
C LEU A 34 -14.16 16.15 -14.00
N MET A 35 -15.33 16.62 -13.58
CA MET A 35 -15.67 16.81 -12.15
C MET A 35 -15.72 15.49 -11.37
N SER A 36 -16.02 14.36 -12.02
CA SER A 36 -16.07 13.05 -11.36
C SER A 36 -14.75 12.29 -11.43
N LEU A 37 -13.86 12.63 -12.37
CA LEU A 37 -12.58 11.94 -12.54
C LEU A 37 -11.73 11.97 -11.27
N GLU A 38 -11.62 13.11 -10.59
CA GLU A 38 -10.82 13.22 -9.37
C GLU A 38 -11.30 12.26 -8.26
N VAL A 39 -12.63 12.20 -8.05
CA VAL A 39 -13.25 11.29 -7.06
C VAL A 39 -13.10 9.82 -7.47
N LEU A 40 -13.24 9.53 -8.77
CA LEU A 40 -13.06 8.18 -9.30
C LEU A 40 -11.60 7.75 -9.21
N GLU A 41 -10.67 8.64 -9.54
CA GLU A 41 -9.24 8.43 -9.40
C GLU A 41 -8.90 8.18 -7.94
N GLU A 42 -9.39 8.97 -6.99
CA GLU A 42 -9.17 8.70 -5.57
C GLU A 42 -9.73 7.33 -5.14
N LYS A 43 -10.99 7.05 -5.48
CA LYS A 43 -11.65 5.78 -5.16
C LYS A 43 -10.86 4.59 -5.69
N TYR A 44 -10.51 4.60 -6.97
CA TYR A 44 -9.83 3.49 -7.61
C TYR A 44 -8.33 3.48 -7.34
N MET A 45 -7.66 4.60 -7.04
CA MET A 45 -6.26 4.61 -6.58
C MET A 45 -6.14 4.10 -5.15
N ASN A 46 -7.13 4.34 -4.28
CA ASN A 46 -7.19 3.77 -2.94
C ASN A 46 -7.57 2.28 -2.97
N GLU A 47 -8.53 1.86 -3.80
CA GLU A 47 -8.80 0.43 -4.04
C GLU A 47 -7.58 -0.28 -4.67
N ASN A 48 -6.82 0.42 -5.53
CA ASN A 48 -5.57 -0.08 -6.11
C ASN A 48 -4.40 -0.11 -5.10
N LYS A 49 -4.43 0.61 -3.97
CA LYS A 49 -3.46 0.38 -2.87
C LYS A 49 -3.69 -1.00 -2.26
N THR A 50 -4.95 -1.37 -2.04
CA THR A 50 -5.32 -2.70 -1.53
C THR A 50 -5.02 -3.82 -2.55
N LEU A 51 -5.17 -3.54 -3.86
CA LEU A 51 -4.91 -4.52 -4.93
C LEU A 51 -3.43 -4.61 -5.36
N LYS A 52 -2.64 -3.52 -5.27
CA LYS A 52 -1.17 -3.54 -5.52
C LYS A 52 -0.42 -4.44 -4.55
N ASN A 53 -1.01 -4.70 -3.38
CA ASN A 53 -0.46 -5.63 -2.38
C ASN A 53 -0.46 -7.10 -2.85
N ASN A 54 -1.18 -7.45 -3.94
CA ASN A 54 -1.14 -8.81 -4.50
C ASN A 54 0.00 -9.05 -5.52
N SER A 55 0.68 -8.01 -6.02
CA SER A 55 1.83 -8.17 -6.94
C SER A 55 3.17 -7.73 -6.35
N LYS A 56 3.16 -6.91 -5.29
CA LYS A 56 4.38 -6.50 -4.59
C LYS A 56 4.83 -7.57 -3.62
N SER A 57 6.14 -7.79 -3.58
CA SER A 57 6.71 -8.70 -2.58
C SER A 57 6.58 -8.09 -1.18
N PHE A 58 6.73 -8.90 -0.14
CA PHE A 58 6.72 -8.39 1.23
C PHE A 58 7.85 -7.37 1.45
N TYR A 59 9.00 -7.60 0.81
CA TYR A 59 10.11 -6.67 0.87
C TYR A 59 9.76 -5.31 0.26
N ASP A 60 9.12 -5.28 -0.92
CA ASP A 60 8.71 -4.02 -1.56
C ASP A 60 7.72 -3.26 -0.69
N LEU A 61 6.78 -3.97 -0.05
CA LEU A 61 5.85 -3.39 0.92
C LEU A 61 6.61 -2.73 2.09
N LEU A 62 7.62 -3.41 2.65
CA LEU A 62 8.45 -2.81 3.71
C LEU A 62 9.21 -1.58 3.20
N VAL A 63 9.78 -1.62 2.00
CA VAL A 63 10.51 -0.47 1.43
C VAL A 63 9.58 0.74 1.29
N ASP A 64 8.34 0.56 0.84
CA ASP A 64 7.37 1.64 0.72
C ASP A 64 6.92 2.18 2.10
N GLU A 65 6.52 1.29 2.99
CA GLU A 65 5.91 1.65 4.28
C GLU A 65 6.92 2.24 5.28
N PHE A 66 8.20 1.88 5.15
CA PHE A 66 9.29 2.40 5.98
C PHE A 66 10.11 3.49 5.25
N SER A 67 9.54 4.19 4.26
CA SER A 67 10.19 5.33 3.57
C SER A 67 10.59 6.48 4.50
N LEU A 68 9.93 6.59 5.66
CA LEU A 68 10.37 7.41 6.79
C LEU A 68 10.81 6.50 7.95
N PRO A 69 11.78 6.92 8.78
CA PRO A 69 12.18 6.14 9.94
C PRO A 69 11.06 5.91 10.94
N VAL A 70 10.84 4.63 11.29
CA VAL A 70 9.84 4.21 12.27
C VAL A 70 10.51 3.49 13.42
N ASN A 71 10.24 3.95 14.65
CA ASN A 71 10.72 3.30 15.87
C ASN A 71 9.83 2.11 16.23
N LEU A 72 10.44 0.96 16.40
CA LEU A 72 9.78 -0.31 16.67
C LEU A 72 10.47 -1.02 17.84
N VAL A 73 9.80 -2.03 18.39
CA VAL A 73 10.31 -2.86 19.48
C VAL A 73 10.15 -4.33 19.13
N THR A 74 11.21 -5.12 19.32
CA THR A 74 11.12 -6.57 19.11
C THR A 74 10.29 -7.22 20.20
N GLU A 75 9.47 -8.21 19.84
CA GLU A 75 8.56 -8.83 20.82
C GLU A 75 9.29 -9.64 21.91
N ALA A 76 10.22 -10.52 21.52
CA ALA A 76 10.82 -11.47 22.46
C ALA A 76 11.80 -10.84 23.46
N ARG A 77 12.61 -9.87 23.01
CA ARG A 77 13.66 -9.24 23.84
C ARG A 77 13.34 -7.81 24.24
N LYS A 78 12.19 -7.28 23.82
CA LYS A 78 11.78 -5.88 24.02
C LYS A 78 12.88 -4.88 23.66
N SER A 79 13.69 -5.23 22.67
CA SER A 79 14.82 -4.40 22.22
C SER A 79 14.32 -3.38 21.20
N PRO A 80 14.54 -2.06 21.42
CA PRO A 80 14.14 -1.02 20.47
C PRO A 80 15.06 -1.00 19.25
N PHE A 81 14.51 -0.56 18.13
CA PHE A 81 15.24 -0.35 16.88
C PHE A 81 14.44 0.60 15.98
N THR A 82 15.10 1.14 14.96
CA THR A 82 14.44 1.93 13.92
C THR A 82 14.53 1.19 12.59
N MET A 83 13.41 1.04 11.89
CA MET A 83 13.37 0.53 10.53
C MET A 83 13.12 1.69 9.57
N PHE A 84 13.86 1.73 8.48
CA PHE A 84 13.72 2.76 7.45
C PHE A 84 14.19 2.21 6.11
N SER A 85 13.73 2.81 5.01
CA SER A 85 14.22 2.53 3.67
C SER A 85 14.93 3.75 3.11
N LYS A 86 15.94 3.50 2.27
CA LYS A 86 16.70 4.51 1.56
C LYS A 86 17.18 3.93 0.24
N ASP A 87 17.01 4.66 -0.85
CA ASP A 87 17.44 4.27 -2.19
C ASP A 87 16.92 2.87 -2.60
N GLY A 88 15.66 2.57 -2.25
CA GLY A 88 15.00 1.29 -2.53
C GLY A 88 15.48 0.11 -1.69
N LYS A 89 16.29 0.35 -0.65
CA LYS A 89 16.80 -0.69 0.25
C LYS A 89 16.31 -0.49 1.67
N LEU A 90 16.00 -1.59 2.35
CA LEU A 90 15.53 -1.58 3.73
C LEU A 90 16.72 -1.66 4.70
N PHE A 91 16.65 -0.91 5.79
CA PHE A 91 17.67 -0.86 6.83
C PHE A 91 17.06 -0.99 8.22
N VAL A 92 17.87 -1.47 9.14
CA VAL A 92 17.62 -1.42 10.58
C VAL A 92 18.78 -0.73 11.28
N HIS A 93 18.44 0.22 12.14
CA HIS A 93 19.31 0.80 13.16
C HIS A 93 18.95 0.18 14.51
N ASN A 94 19.83 -0.65 15.06
CA ASN A 94 19.52 -1.40 16.29
C ASN A 94 19.96 -0.65 17.56
N SER A 95 19.56 -1.18 18.72
CA SER A 95 19.93 -0.64 20.04
C SER A 95 21.44 -0.63 20.35
N LYS A 96 22.26 -1.28 19.53
CA LYS A 96 23.73 -1.26 19.63
C LYS A 96 24.35 -0.25 18.65
N ASP A 97 23.55 0.68 18.15
CA ASP A 97 23.95 1.72 17.21
C ASP A 97 24.47 1.20 15.86
N ASN A 98 24.15 -0.05 15.49
CA ASN A 98 24.54 -0.59 14.19
C ASN A 98 23.42 -0.36 13.18
N ILE A 99 23.79 0.20 12.03
CA ILE A 99 22.93 0.32 10.86
C ILE A 99 23.32 -0.77 9.86
N ARG A 100 22.36 -1.57 9.43
CA ARG A 100 22.61 -2.63 8.43
C ARG A 100 21.41 -2.83 7.50
N PRO A 101 21.65 -3.26 6.25
CA PRO A 101 20.56 -3.58 5.34
C PRO A 101 19.83 -4.85 5.80
N LEU A 102 18.58 -4.97 5.37
CA LEU A 102 17.81 -6.20 5.36
C LEU A 102 17.60 -6.60 3.90
N ASP A 103 17.82 -7.86 3.58
CA ASP A 103 17.79 -8.34 2.18
C ASP A 103 16.40 -8.83 1.77
N GLU A 104 16.10 -8.68 0.48
CA GLU A 104 14.82 -9.04 -0.14
C GLU A 104 14.48 -10.52 0.01
N GLY A 105 15.38 -11.42 -0.38
CA GLY A 105 15.16 -12.87 -0.33
C GLY A 105 14.77 -13.36 1.07
N PRO A 106 15.57 -13.07 2.11
CA PRO A 106 15.23 -13.40 3.50
C PRO A 106 13.92 -12.80 3.99
N ALA A 107 13.58 -11.56 3.62
CA ALA A 107 12.30 -10.93 4.00
C ALA A 107 11.10 -11.66 3.36
N ASN A 108 11.17 -11.92 2.06
CA ASN A 108 10.11 -12.60 1.32
C ASN A 108 9.94 -14.06 1.77
N GLY A 109 11.05 -14.77 2.02
CA GLY A 109 11.02 -16.11 2.57
C GLY A 109 10.41 -16.16 3.98
N PHE A 110 10.75 -15.20 4.84
CA PHE A 110 10.12 -15.05 6.15
C PHE A 110 8.61 -14.90 6.01
N TYR A 111 8.15 -14.00 5.14
CA TYR A 111 6.73 -13.71 5.00
C TYR A 111 5.93 -14.87 4.42
N LYS A 112 6.54 -15.66 3.53
CA LYS A 112 5.94 -16.91 3.04
C LYS A 112 5.62 -17.86 4.21
N ILE A 113 6.60 -18.16 5.06
CA ILE A 113 6.40 -19.01 6.24
C ILE A 113 5.40 -18.37 7.21
N PHE A 114 5.43 -17.05 7.38
CA PHE A 114 4.49 -16.33 8.24
C PHE A 114 3.04 -16.47 7.74
N LYS A 115 2.80 -16.34 6.43
CA LYS A 115 1.45 -16.54 5.86
C LYS A 115 0.94 -17.97 6.01
N GLU A 116 1.82 -18.96 5.93
CA GLU A 116 1.46 -20.37 6.05
C GLU A 116 1.20 -20.77 7.51
N THR A 117 1.96 -20.24 8.46
CA THR A 117 1.98 -20.72 9.86
C THR A 117 1.39 -19.76 10.87
N GLY A 118 1.39 -18.45 10.58
CA GLY A 118 1.05 -17.40 11.55
C GLY A 118 1.98 -17.31 12.76
N SER A 119 3.17 -17.96 12.72
CA SER A 119 4.05 -18.01 13.89
C SER A 119 4.48 -16.61 14.33
N ILE A 120 4.48 -16.40 15.65
CA ILE A 120 4.99 -15.17 16.26
C ILE A 120 6.36 -15.38 16.89
N THR A 121 6.94 -16.57 16.76
CA THR A 121 8.22 -16.90 17.39
C THR A 121 9.36 -16.77 16.38
N PRO A 122 10.44 -16.00 16.68
CA PRO A 122 11.57 -15.84 15.76
C PRO A 122 12.23 -17.15 15.33
N VAL A 123 12.13 -18.19 16.18
CA VAL A 123 12.69 -19.52 15.98
C VAL A 123 12.14 -20.21 14.75
N SER A 124 10.85 -20.01 14.44
CA SER A 124 10.18 -20.64 13.29
C SER A 124 10.77 -20.24 11.93
N TYR A 125 11.66 -19.25 11.89
CA TYR A 125 12.18 -18.65 10.67
C TYR A 125 13.69 -18.81 10.52
N ARG A 126 14.36 -19.54 11.43
CA ARG A 126 15.83 -19.62 11.50
C ARG A 126 16.46 -20.16 10.21
N ASP A 127 15.77 -21.05 9.51
CA ASP A 127 16.25 -21.63 8.25
C ASP A 127 16.25 -20.63 7.09
N VAL A 128 15.56 -19.50 7.25
CA VAL A 128 15.46 -18.44 6.22
C VAL A 128 16.17 -17.16 6.65
N THR A 129 16.07 -16.77 7.92
CA THR A 129 16.67 -15.51 8.38
C THR A 129 16.89 -15.46 9.88
N PHE A 130 18.00 -14.84 10.28
CA PHE A 130 18.28 -14.47 11.67
C PHE A 130 17.64 -13.12 12.08
N ASN A 131 17.03 -12.39 11.13
CA ASN A 131 16.42 -11.09 11.35
C ASN A 131 14.89 -11.16 11.57
N SER A 132 14.33 -12.36 11.78
CA SER A 132 12.88 -12.58 11.89
C SER A 132 12.21 -11.78 13.00
N SER A 133 12.93 -11.47 14.08
CA SER A 133 12.42 -10.63 15.16
C SER A 133 12.12 -9.18 14.72
N TYR A 134 12.88 -8.63 13.76
CA TYR A 134 12.58 -7.33 13.18
C TYR A 134 11.38 -7.40 12.23
N PHE A 135 11.31 -8.43 11.40
CA PHE A 135 10.18 -8.61 10.47
C PHE A 135 8.86 -8.86 11.20
N LEU A 136 8.87 -9.62 12.30
CA LEU A 136 7.68 -9.82 13.14
C LEU A 136 7.18 -8.50 13.72
N ALA A 137 8.07 -7.65 14.23
CA ALA A 137 7.70 -6.33 14.72
C ALA A 137 7.15 -5.42 13.59
N ALA A 138 7.74 -5.49 12.39
CA ALA A 138 7.22 -4.78 11.22
C ALA A 138 5.83 -5.27 10.82
N VAL A 139 5.58 -6.59 10.78
CA VAL A 139 4.26 -7.16 10.48
C VAL A 139 3.23 -6.71 11.51
N HIS A 140 3.56 -6.72 12.80
CA HIS A 140 2.66 -6.24 13.85
C HIS A 140 2.26 -4.79 13.61
N HIS A 141 3.24 -3.92 13.38
CA HIS A 141 3.01 -2.50 13.10
C HIS A 141 2.13 -2.29 11.85
N LEU A 142 2.38 -3.01 10.77
CA LEU A 142 1.60 -2.90 9.53
C LEU A 142 0.16 -3.41 9.70
N LYS A 143 -0.06 -4.44 10.52
CA LYS A 143 -1.41 -4.91 10.89
C LYS A 143 -2.17 -3.86 11.71
N GLU A 144 -1.52 -3.23 12.69
CA GLU A 144 -2.12 -2.15 13.48
C GLU A 144 -2.51 -0.95 12.61
N LYS A 145 -1.74 -0.68 11.56
CA LYS A 145 -2.01 0.37 10.56
C LYS A 145 -3.07 -0.03 9.51
N GLY A 146 -3.51 -1.28 9.49
CA GLY A 146 -4.47 -1.80 8.50
C GLY A 146 -3.90 -1.96 7.08
N VAL A 147 -2.57 -2.08 6.96
CA VAL A 147 -1.87 -2.29 5.67
C VAL A 147 -1.77 -3.78 5.32
N LEU A 148 -1.68 -4.63 6.35
CA LEU A 148 -1.59 -6.10 6.26
C LEU A 148 -2.77 -6.81 6.92
#